data_AF-A0A9Q0LAE4-F1
#
_entry.id   AF-A0A9Q0LAE4-F1
#
_cell.length_a   1.000
_cell.length_b   1.000
_cell.length_c   1.000
_cell.angle_alpha   90.00
_cell.angle_beta   90.00
_cell.angle_gamma   90.00
#
_symmetry.space_group_name_H-M   'P 1'
#
loop_
_entity.id
_entity.type
_entity.pdbx_description
1 polymer ?
#
loop_
_entity_poly.entity_id
_entity_poly.type
_entity_poly.pdbx_seq_one_letter_code
_entity_poly.pdbx_strand_id
1 'polypeptide(L)'
;MNNKTLFSFLTLILILFNYSISTTGLIWTQTGILISNDGQTNDDFGQSVSMSENYAVIGSPKSQVGNNTEQGKVYLFQNNSSNWVQYRH
;
A
#
# COMPACT_ATOMS: atom_id res chain seq x y z
N MET A 1 -9.68 18.74 58.59
CA MET A 1 -10.36 19.21 57.36
C MET A 1 -9.29 19.69 56.39
N ASN A 2 -9.24 19.22 55.14
CA ASN A 2 -8.85 17.88 54.70
C ASN A 2 -8.01 18.10 53.44
N ASN A 3 -6.87 17.41 53.29
CA ASN A 3 -6.01 17.41 52.11
C ASN A 3 -6.69 16.81 50.84
N LYS A 4 -8.02 16.78 50.82
CA LYS A 4 -8.87 16.31 49.72
C LYS A 4 -9.23 17.42 48.73
N THR A 5 -9.06 18.70 49.07
CA THR A 5 -9.34 19.82 48.14
C THR A 5 -8.13 20.21 47.29
N LEU A 6 -6.89 19.91 47.72
CA LEU A 6 -5.68 20.22 46.95
C LEU A 6 -5.47 19.28 45.74
N PHE A 7 -6.04 18.07 45.78
CA PHE A 7 -6.04 17.14 44.64
C PHE A 7 -7.16 17.40 43.62
N SER A 8 -8.10 18.32 43.91
CA SER A 8 -9.22 18.62 43.01
C SER A 8 -8.86 19.60 41.88
N PHE A 9 -7.66 20.19 41.88
CA PHE A 9 -7.23 21.13 40.84
C PHE A 9 -6.30 20.51 39.78
N LEU A 10 -5.87 19.24 39.92
CA LEU A 10 -4.97 18.59 38.96
C LEU A 10 -5.64 17.56 38.03
N THR A 11 -6.91 17.21 38.24
CA THR A 11 -7.60 16.19 37.42
C THR A 11 -8.56 16.76 36.37
N LEU A 12 -8.52 18.07 36.09
CA LEU A 12 -9.32 18.70 35.04
C LEU A 12 -8.54 18.91 33.72
N ILE A 13 -7.65 17.99 33.36
CA ILE A 13 -7.00 17.98 32.03
C ILE A 13 -7.25 16.67 31.25
N LEU A 14 -7.89 15.64 31.83
CA LEU A 14 -7.92 14.32 31.18
C LEU A 14 -9.27 13.68 30.81
N ILE A 15 -10.46 14.24 31.09
CA ILE A 15 -11.73 13.48 30.88
C ILE A 15 -12.72 14.11 29.87
N LEU A 16 -12.39 15.22 29.21
CA LEU A 16 -13.18 15.65 28.03
C LEU A 16 -12.75 14.96 26.72
N PHE A 17 -11.82 13.99 26.77
CA PHE A 17 -11.63 13.04 25.69
C PHE A 17 -12.73 11.99 25.71
N ASN A 18 -13.93 12.38 25.30
CA ASN A 18 -14.89 11.45 24.72
C ASN A 18 -15.43 12.04 23.43
N TYR A 19 -14.54 12.17 22.46
CA TYR A 19 -14.95 12.28 21.07
C TYR A 19 -14.75 10.91 20.43
N SER A 20 -15.76 10.05 20.56
CA SER A 20 -15.83 8.83 19.78
C SER A 20 -16.27 9.20 18.35
N ILE A 21 -15.34 9.66 17.52
CA ILE A 21 -15.52 9.52 16.08
C ILE A 21 -15.22 8.05 15.76
N SER A 22 -16.28 7.28 15.61
CA SER A 22 -16.23 6.03 14.85
C SER A 22 -16.44 6.37 13.38
N THR A 23 -15.41 6.90 12.73
CA THR A 23 -15.27 6.60 11.31
C THR A 23 -14.66 5.20 11.27
N THR A 24 -15.43 4.21 10.84
CA THR A 24 -14.84 3.00 10.21
C THR A 24 -14.20 3.39 8.87
N GLY A 25 -13.54 4.54 8.83
CA GLY A 25 -12.82 5.06 7.69
C GLY A 25 -11.58 4.23 7.56
N LEU A 26 -11.68 3.16 6.78
CA LEU A 26 -10.52 2.50 6.21
C LEU A 26 -9.80 3.57 5.39
N ILE A 27 -8.81 4.21 6.00
CA ILE A 27 -7.91 5.13 5.31
C ILE A 27 -7.03 4.26 4.43
N TRP A 28 -7.43 4.10 3.17
CA TRP A 28 -6.56 3.49 2.17
C TRP A 28 -5.35 4.39 1.98
N THR A 29 -4.20 3.92 2.44
CA THR A 29 -2.92 4.59 2.26
C THR A 29 -2.20 3.90 1.11
N GLN A 30 -1.86 4.66 0.07
CA GLN A 30 -1.01 4.14 -0.99
C GLN A 30 0.39 3.88 -0.42
N THR A 31 0.84 2.62 -0.48
CA THR A 31 2.15 2.22 0.06
C THR A 31 3.25 2.17 -1.02
N GLY A 32 2.88 2.24 -2.30
CA GLY A 32 3.84 2.25 -3.40
C GLY A 32 3.19 2.34 -4.77
N ILE A 33 4.04 2.44 -5.79
CA ILE A 33 3.68 2.30 -7.22
C ILE A 33 4.57 1.21 -7.78
N LEU A 34 3.96 0.24 -8.46
CA LEU A 34 4.69 -0.81 -9.17
C LEU A 34 4.88 -0.36 -10.62
N ILE A 35 6.14 -0.26 -11.04
CA ILE A 35 6.53 0.14 -12.38
C ILE A 35 7.43 -0.96 -12.92
N SER A 36 7.20 -1.40 -14.16
CA SER A 36 8.12 -2.32 -14.83
C SER A 36 9.41 -1.61 -15.20
N ASN A 37 10.55 -2.25 -14.92
CA ASN A 37 11.88 -1.71 -15.21
C ASN A 37 12.15 -1.50 -16.71
N ASP A 38 11.54 -2.31 -17.57
CA ASP A 38 11.72 -2.29 -19.03
C ASP A 38 10.44 -1.93 -19.79
N GLY A 39 9.39 -1.49 -19.08
CA GLY A 39 8.09 -1.20 -19.66
C GLY A 39 8.15 -0.13 -20.75
N GLN A 40 7.48 -0.40 -21.88
CA GLN A 40 7.36 0.54 -22.98
C GLN A 40 5.93 1.06 -23.12
N THR A 41 5.77 2.15 -23.87
CA THR A 41 4.45 2.64 -24.27
C THR A 41 3.70 1.56 -25.05
N ASN A 42 2.41 1.38 -24.76
CA ASN A 42 1.50 0.38 -25.35
C ASN A 42 1.74 -1.07 -24.95
N ASP A 43 2.60 -1.35 -23.97
CA ASP A 43 2.81 -2.71 -23.44
C ASP A 43 1.59 -3.28 -22.69
N ASP A 44 0.63 -2.42 -22.35
CA ASP A 44 -0.57 -2.73 -21.54
C ASP A 44 -0.21 -3.32 -20.16
N PHE A 45 0.91 -2.87 -19.58
CA PHE A 45 1.30 -3.24 -18.22
C PHE A 45 0.19 -2.89 -17.22
N GLY A 46 -0.17 -3.84 -16.35
CA GLY A 46 -1.25 -3.65 -15.39
C GLY A 46 -2.63 -4.05 -15.93
N GLN A 47 -2.74 -4.56 -17.16
CA GLN A 47 -4.02 -5.05 -17.70
C GLN A 47 -4.60 -6.18 -16.83
N SER A 48 -3.75 -7.01 -16.23
CA SER A 48 -4.15 -8.00 -15.23
C SER A 48 -3.21 -7.96 -14.03
N VAL A 49 -3.76 -8.16 -12.84
CA VAL A 49 -3.03 -8.16 -11.57
C VAL A 49 -3.55 -9.29 -10.69
N SER A 50 -2.62 -10.05 -10.11
CA SER A 50 -2.91 -10.99 -9.02
C SER A 50 -1.93 -10.75 -7.88
N MET A 51 -2.40 -10.83 -6.64
CA MET A 51 -1.59 -10.55 -5.46
C MET A 51 -1.87 -11.60 -4.39
N SER A 52 -0.81 -12.07 -3.73
CA SER A 52 -0.88 -12.98 -2.60
C SER A 52 0.25 -12.65 -1.63
N GLU A 53 -0.09 -12.41 -0.37
CA GLU A 53 0.85 -12.05 0.70
C GLU A 53 1.81 -10.92 0.26
N ASN A 54 3.08 -11.28 0.05
CA ASN A 54 4.16 -10.37 -0.32
C ASN A 54 4.49 -10.41 -1.81
N TYR A 55 3.68 -11.06 -2.65
CA TYR A 55 3.91 -11.17 -4.08
C TYR A 55 2.79 -10.52 -4.87
N ALA A 56 3.17 -9.81 -5.93
CA ALA A 56 2.24 -9.32 -6.95
C ALA A 56 2.73 -9.77 -8.32
N VAL A 57 1.82 -10.26 -9.14
CA VAL A 57 2.05 -10.67 -10.52
C VAL A 57 1.25 -9.75 -11.41
N ILE A 58 1.93 -9.12 -12.37
CA ILE A 58 1.33 -8.12 -13.25
C ILE A 58 1.55 -8.54 -14.70
N GLY A 59 0.46 -8.64 -15.46
CA GLY A 59 0.49 -8.94 -16.88
C GLY A 59 0.72 -7.69 -17.74
N SER A 60 1.44 -7.88 -18.84
CA SER A 60 1.74 -6.86 -19.84
C SER A 60 1.66 -7.50 -21.24
N PRO A 61 0.44 -7.77 -21.74
CA PRO A 61 0.21 -8.68 -22.87
C PRO A 61 0.73 -8.14 -24.20
N LYS A 62 0.97 -6.83 -24.33
CA LYS A 62 1.49 -6.24 -25.57
C LYS A 62 3.00 -6.01 -25.56
N SER A 63 3.68 -6.38 -24.48
CA SER A 63 5.14 -6.27 -24.41
C SER A 63 5.83 -7.10 -25.50
N GLN A 64 6.85 -6.49 -26.12
CA GLN A 64 7.73 -7.17 -27.07
C GLN A 64 8.75 -8.06 -26.35
N VAL A 65 8.97 -9.26 -26.88
CA VAL A 65 9.99 -10.21 -26.41
C VAL A 65 10.92 -10.57 -27.58
N GLY A 66 12.15 -10.09 -27.54
CA GLY A 66 13.07 -10.19 -28.67
C GLY A 66 12.50 -9.50 -29.92
N ASN A 67 12.30 -10.27 -30.99
CA ASN A 67 11.71 -9.79 -32.25
C ASN A 67 10.19 -10.04 -32.35
N ASN A 68 9.57 -10.62 -31.31
CA ASN A 68 8.14 -10.94 -31.33
C ASN A 68 7.35 -9.80 -30.68
N THR A 69 6.63 -9.05 -31.50
CA THR A 69 5.71 -8.01 -31.06
C THR A 69 4.51 -8.63 -30.33
N GLU A 70 4.07 -8.00 -29.24
CA GLU A 70 2.88 -8.42 -28.49
C GLU A 70 2.88 -9.88 -28.01
N GLN A 71 4.07 -10.46 -27.81
CA GLN A 71 4.19 -11.80 -27.21
C GLN A 71 3.76 -11.80 -25.74
N GLY A 72 3.88 -10.65 -25.08
CA GLY A 72 3.49 -10.44 -23.71
C GLY A 72 4.57 -10.82 -22.70
N LYS A 73 4.54 -10.14 -21.56
CA LYS A 73 5.39 -10.40 -20.39
C LYS A 73 4.56 -10.49 -19.12
N VAL A 74 5.14 -11.13 -18.11
CA VAL A 74 4.57 -11.23 -16.76
C VAL A 74 5.62 -10.82 -15.75
N TYR A 75 5.30 -9.81 -14.96
CA TYR A 75 6.19 -9.20 -14.00
C TYR A 75 5.87 -9.71 -12.60
N LEU A 76 6.88 -10.24 -11.90
CA LEU A 76 6.77 -10.64 -10.51
C LEU A 76 7.40 -9.58 -9.62
N PHE A 77 6.62 -9.01 -8.71
CA PHE A 77 7.05 -8.11 -7.66
C PHE A 77 7.01 -8.82 -6.31
N GLN A 78 8.01 -8.55 -5.47
CA GLN A 78 8.07 -8.99 -4.09
C GLN A 78 8.10 -7.78 -3.16
N ASN A 79 7.29 -7.80 -2.12
CA ASN A 79 7.26 -6.83 -1.04
C ASN A 79 8.24 -7.25 0.05
N ASN A 80 9.29 -6.46 0.23
CA ASN A 80 10.26 -6.58 1.30
C ASN A 80 10.01 -5.47 2.33
N SER A 81 9.07 -5.68 3.25
CA SER A 81 8.78 -4.77 4.36
C SER A 81 8.40 -3.34 3.91
N SER A 82 7.36 -3.23 3.08
CA SER A 82 6.85 -1.98 2.48
C SER A 82 7.71 -1.43 1.34
N ASN A 83 8.67 -2.21 0.83
CA ASN A 83 9.42 -1.89 -0.38
C ASN A 83 9.12 -2.95 -1.45
N TRP A 84 8.55 -2.53 -2.56
CA TRP A 84 8.25 -3.42 -3.67
C TRP A 84 9.38 -3.44 -4.68
N VAL A 85 9.88 -4.64 -5.00
CA VAL A 85 10.97 -4.85 -5.94
C VAL A 85 10.53 -5.82 -7.03
N GLN A 86 10.77 -5.47 -8.29
CA GLN A 86 10.59 -6.40 -9.42
C GLN A 86 11.68 -7.47 -9.37
N TYR A 87 11.28 -8.74 -9.23
CA TYR A 87 12.18 -9.87 -9.12
C TYR A 87 12.43 -10.56 -10.48
N ARG A 88 11.38 -10.66 -11.32
CA ARG A 88 11.42 -11.30 -12.65
C ARG A 88 10.45 -10.62 -13.62
N HIS A 89 10.74 -10.72 -14.91
CA HIS A 89 9.94 -10.25 -16.04
C HIS A 89 10.22 -11.06 -17.29
#